data_AF-A0A8B6DFM1-F1
#
_entry.id   AF-A0A8B6DFM1-F1
#
_cell.length_a   1.000
_cell.length_b   1.000
_cell.length_c   1.000
_cell.angle_alpha   90.00
_cell.angle_beta   90.00
_cell.angle_gamma   90.00
#
_symmetry.space_group_name_H-M   'P 1'
#
loop_
_entity.id
_entity.type
_entity.pdbx_description
1 polymer ?
#
loop_
_entity_poly.entity_id
_entity_poly.type
_entity_poly.pdbx_seq_one_letter_code
_entity_poly.pdbx_strand_id
1 'polypeptide(L)'
;MKDPKKSMMFTSEFFGDARGPIQTGPFARWKTIRNKPLFRDLGREGNPISYKDIKTVLSKKHHVQITNPTSDPNSQVEMMHNMVHAFVGGQMNDFNTSSQDPFFWIHHAFIDAVWTVFCRQLRHRNIDPQDDYVIVDNKMHRPERYMDHLFPMKNIDGYSDYFANNIYSYGDFAKCPTCLNSPYLKCDYASNKCVGIELHEPRRRVETPPERIKTNHLSTPQNDFTVLAGDDKNWVYIPVKIIVRNALEKSIKKNVIGGCEYLGAGYDNLCSKSVAIVQSNGITYHGTYRNYIVNDASIPQWVYAYVGVKDPGTGSSQAFISVTDKNHQPCDAFCLDLKAKKYRSCPGVISVTNKKPRLYYNTLKEAEENGYPFNPLEADTLDPRIKMAFLCY
;
A
#
# COMPACT_ATOMS: atom_id res chain seq x y z
N MET A 1 -17.96 -23.26 -8.05
CA MET A 1 -17.48 -23.45 -9.45
C MET A 1 -17.40 -24.95 -9.69
N LYS A 2 -17.63 -25.45 -10.90
CA LYS A 2 -17.57 -26.89 -11.18
C LYS A 2 -16.14 -27.32 -11.53
N ASP A 3 -15.44 -26.53 -12.35
CA ASP A 3 -14.03 -26.73 -12.66
C ASP A 3 -13.21 -25.46 -12.34
N PRO A 4 -12.45 -25.44 -11.21
CA PRO A 4 -11.60 -24.30 -10.87
C PRO A 4 -10.56 -23.91 -11.93
N LYS A 5 -10.17 -24.83 -12.82
CA LYS A 5 -9.22 -24.55 -13.92
C LYS A 5 -9.82 -23.64 -14.99
N LYS A 6 -11.15 -23.45 -14.99
CA LYS A 6 -11.89 -22.56 -15.91
C LYS A 6 -12.29 -21.24 -15.26
N SER A 7 -11.75 -20.92 -14.10
CA SER A 7 -12.03 -19.68 -13.37
C SER A 7 -11.73 -18.44 -14.21
N MET A 8 -12.67 -17.48 -14.22
CA MET A 8 -12.49 -16.17 -14.85
C MET A 8 -11.21 -15.44 -14.42
N MET A 9 -10.67 -15.74 -13.24
CA MET A 9 -9.42 -15.14 -12.75
C MET A 9 -8.23 -15.38 -13.69
N PHE A 10 -8.18 -16.52 -14.37
CA PHE A 10 -7.08 -16.91 -15.27
C PHE A 10 -7.50 -16.72 -16.74
N THR A 11 -7.90 -15.49 -17.04
CA THR A 11 -8.31 -15.02 -18.37
C THR A 11 -7.66 -13.67 -18.67
N SER A 12 -7.73 -13.23 -19.93
CA SER A 12 -7.19 -11.96 -20.40
C SER A 12 -7.78 -10.71 -19.73
N GLU A 13 -8.90 -10.84 -19.01
CA GLU A 13 -9.52 -9.76 -18.25
C GLU A 13 -8.89 -9.54 -16.87
N PHE A 14 -8.21 -10.57 -16.34
CA PHE A 14 -7.66 -10.60 -14.98
C PHE A 14 -6.16 -10.94 -14.98
N PHE A 15 -5.79 -12.20 -14.71
CA PHE A 15 -4.38 -12.57 -14.52
C PHE A 15 -3.68 -13.05 -15.80
N GLY A 16 -4.39 -13.11 -16.93
CA GLY A 16 -3.90 -13.74 -18.16
C GLY A 16 -4.03 -15.25 -18.13
N ASP A 17 -3.29 -15.93 -18.99
CA ASP A 17 -3.49 -17.35 -19.30
C ASP A 17 -3.34 -18.29 -18.08
N ALA A 18 -4.12 -19.38 -18.08
CA ALA A 18 -4.07 -20.39 -17.03
C ALA A 18 -2.87 -21.35 -17.16
N ARG A 19 -2.36 -21.56 -18.38
CA ARG A 19 -1.31 -22.56 -18.67
C ARG A 19 -0.33 -22.04 -19.72
N GLY A 20 0.94 -22.42 -19.57
CA GLY A 20 2.01 -21.99 -20.45
C GLY A 20 2.52 -20.58 -20.10
N PRO A 21 3.33 -19.97 -20.99
CA PRO A 21 3.77 -18.58 -20.85
C PRO A 21 2.60 -17.60 -20.96
N ILE A 22 2.56 -16.59 -20.08
CA ILE A 22 1.48 -15.60 -20.04
C ILE A 22 1.64 -14.59 -21.20
N GLN A 23 0.69 -14.65 -22.12
CA GLN A 23 0.64 -13.89 -23.37
C GLN A 23 -0.57 -12.94 -23.43
N THR A 24 -1.60 -13.17 -22.62
CA THR A 24 -2.82 -12.36 -22.60
C THR A 24 -3.01 -11.58 -21.28
N GLY A 25 -3.82 -10.52 -21.35
CA GLY A 25 -4.21 -9.69 -20.21
C GLY A 25 -3.14 -8.73 -19.67
N PRO A 26 -3.42 -8.07 -18.52
CA PRO A 26 -2.56 -7.04 -17.90
C PRO A 26 -1.09 -7.46 -17.68
N PHE A 27 -0.85 -8.75 -17.45
CA PHE A 27 0.49 -9.30 -17.18
C PHE A 27 1.10 -10.04 -18.39
N ALA A 28 0.52 -9.87 -19.57
CA ALA A 28 1.14 -10.30 -20.83
C ALA A 28 2.54 -9.71 -20.98
N ARG A 29 3.51 -10.53 -21.39
CA ARG A 29 4.93 -10.14 -21.54
C ARG A 29 5.63 -9.71 -20.23
N TRP A 30 5.01 -9.93 -19.06
CA TRP A 30 5.67 -9.75 -17.77
C TRP A 30 6.94 -10.62 -17.68
N LYS A 31 8.00 -10.04 -17.14
CA LYS A 31 9.31 -10.70 -17.02
C LYS A 31 9.72 -10.84 -15.56
N THR A 32 10.10 -12.05 -15.20
CA THR A 32 10.79 -12.38 -13.96
C THR A 32 12.11 -11.63 -13.81
N ILE A 33 12.65 -11.59 -12.59
CA ILE A 33 13.97 -11.03 -12.26
C ILE A 33 15.08 -11.67 -13.12
N ARG A 34 14.91 -12.94 -13.52
CA ARG A 34 15.82 -13.68 -14.41
C ARG A 34 15.50 -13.51 -15.91
N ASN A 35 14.75 -12.47 -16.30
CA ASN A 35 14.37 -12.14 -17.69
C ASN A 35 13.59 -13.25 -18.43
N LYS A 36 13.06 -14.25 -17.72
CA LYS A 36 12.13 -15.27 -18.26
C LYS A 36 10.68 -14.75 -18.24
N PRO A 37 9.82 -15.15 -19.20
CA PRO A 37 8.40 -14.84 -19.14
C PRO A 37 7.73 -15.46 -17.90
N LEU A 38 6.64 -14.84 -17.45
CA LEU A 38 5.73 -15.46 -16.49
C LEU A 38 5.09 -16.72 -17.08
N PHE A 39 4.91 -17.77 -16.28
CA PHE A 39 4.42 -19.09 -16.71
C PHE A 39 3.53 -19.72 -15.62
N ARG A 40 2.47 -20.43 -16.02
CA ARG A 40 1.57 -21.17 -15.11
C ARG A 40 1.28 -22.58 -15.62
N ASP A 41 0.80 -23.46 -14.76
CA ASP A 41 0.40 -24.82 -15.11
C ASP A 41 -0.84 -25.26 -14.31
N LEU A 42 -1.96 -24.51 -14.48
CA LEU A 42 -3.10 -24.61 -13.56
C LEU A 42 -3.67 -26.02 -13.40
N GLY A 43 -3.85 -26.41 -12.14
CA GLY A 43 -4.53 -27.63 -11.70
C GLY A 43 -3.84 -28.92 -12.13
N ARG A 44 -2.51 -28.91 -12.21
CA ARG A 44 -1.65 -30.10 -12.34
C ARG A 44 -1.39 -30.76 -10.98
N GLU A 45 -1.12 -29.93 -9.98
CA GLU A 45 -0.91 -30.28 -8.57
C GLU A 45 -1.80 -29.38 -7.70
N GLY A 46 -1.87 -29.63 -6.39
CA GLY A 46 -2.59 -28.76 -5.45
C GLY A 46 -4.10 -28.65 -5.69
N ASN A 47 -4.76 -27.79 -4.91
CA ASN A 47 -6.18 -27.47 -5.03
C ASN A 47 -6.47 -26.04 -4.53
N PRO A 48 -7.51 -25.36 -5.03
CA PRO A 48 -8.00 -24.12 -4.44
C PRO A 48 -8.62 -24.33 -3.05
N ILE A 49 -8.55 -23.32 -2.19
CA ILE A 49 -9.20 -23.32 -0.87
C ILE A 49 -10.72 -23.34 -1.04
N SER A 50 -11.40 -24.27 -0.38
CA SER A 50 -12.86 -24.38 -0.39
C SER A 50 -13.51 -23.67 0.80
N TYR A 51 -14.83 -23.43 0.69
CA TYR A 51 -15.63 -22.92 1.80
C TYR A 51 -15.61 -23.83 3.04
N LYS A 52 -15.45 -25.15 2.86
CA LYS A 52 -15.36 -26.10 3.97
C LYS A 52 -14.08 -25.85 4.77
N ASP A 53 -12.99 -25.57 4.08
CA ASP A 53 -11.65 -25.44 4.66
C ASP A 53 -11.58 -24.15 5.49
N ILE A 54 -12.05 -23.03 4.94
CA ILE A 54 -12.21 -21.75 5.67
C ILE A 54 -13.10 -21.94 6.92
N LYS A 55 -14.25 -22.64 6.78
CA LYS A 55 -15.12 -22.93 7.93
C LYS A 55 -14.42 -23.82 8.97
N THR A 56 -13.50 -24.68 8.55
CA THR A 56 -12.72 -25.56 9.45
C THR A 56 -11.68 -24.76 10.23
N VAL A 57 -10.95 -23.82 9.59
CA VAL A 57 -10.07 -22.85 10.25
C VAL A 57 -10.84 -22.01 11.26
N LEU A 58 -11.91 -21.33 10.80
CA LEU A 58 -12.73 -20.43 11.63
C LEU A 58 -13.65 -21.15 12.64
N SER A 59 -13.51 -22.47 12.79
CA SER A 59 -14.11 -23.27 13.88
C SER A 59 -13.14 -23.51 15.05
N LYS A 60 -11.85 -23.26 14.85
CA LYS A 60 -10.83 -23.43 15.89
C LYS A 60 -10.86 -22.25 16.87
N LYS A 61 -10.19 -22.44 18.00
CA LYS A 61 -10.20 -21.50 19.12
C LYS A 61 -8.85 -20.85 19.40
N HIS A 62 -7.75 -21.45 18.96
CA HIS A 62 -6.38 -20.98 19.25
C HIS A 62 -5.48 -21.20 18.03
N HIS A 63 -4.46 -20.37 17.84
CA HIS A 63 -3.52 -20.44 16.71
C HIS A 63 -2.82 -21.80 16.62
N VAL A 64 -2.49 -22.41 17.76
CA VAL A 64 -1.89 -23.76 17.85
C VAL A 64 -2.70 -24.85 17.11
N GLN A 65 -3.99 -24.59 16.84
CA GLN A 65 -4.89 -25.49 16.11
C GLN A 65 -4.98 -25.20 14.60
N ILE A 66 -4.43 -24.08 14.13
CA ILE A 66 -4.47 -23.62 12.73
C ILE A 66 -3.09 -23.35 12.11
N THR A 67 -2.01 -23.32 12.90
CA THR A 67 -0.63 -23.12 12.42
C THR A 67 0.24 -24.37 12.59
N ASN A 68 1.25 -24.46 11.73
CA ASN A 68 2.32 -25.45 11.81
C ASN A 68 3.20 -25.23 13.07
N PRO A 69 3.73 -26.27 13.75
CA PRO A 69 3.67 -27.70 13.44
C PRO A 69 2.54 -28.49 14.13
N THR A 70 1.69 -27.84 14.93
CA THR A 70 0.79 -28.52 15.89
C THR A 70 -0.65 -28.72 15.41
N SER A 71 -1.08 -27.96 14.39
CA SER A 71 -2.44 -28.03 13.85
C SER A 71 -2.76 -29.36 13.15
N ASP A 72 -4.02 -29.79 13.20
CA ASP A 72 -4.52 -30.83 12.28
C ASP A 72 -4.37 -30.36 10.82
N PRO A 73 -3.94 -31.23 9.87
CA PRO A 73 -3.70 -30.85 8.48
C PRO A 73 -4.90 -30.21 7.76
N ASN A 74 -6.13 -30.53 8.15
CA ASN A 74 -7.36 -29.97 7.56
C ASN A 74 -7.70 -28.56 8.08
N SER A 75 -6.94 -28.06 9.06
CA SER A 75 -7.04 -26.70 9.60
C SER A 75 -5.75 -25.89 9.50
N GLN A 76 -4.67 -26.48 8.99
CA GLN A 76 -3.37 -25.81 8.85
C GLN A 76 -3.39 -24.78 7.72
N VAL A 77 -3.38 -23.49 8.07
CA VAL A 77 -3.49 -22.38 7.11
C VAL A 77 -2.35 -22.40 6.10
N GLU A 78 -1.14 -22.71 6.53
CA GLU A 78 0.05 -22.80 5.68
C GLU A 78 -0.07 -23.93 4.65
N MET A 79 -0.67 -25.07 5.01
CA MET A 79 -0.91 -26.18 4.09
C MET A 79 -1.93 -25.80 3.01
N MET A 80 -3.07 -25.23 3.41
CA MET A 80 -4.10 -24.76 2.50
C MET A 80 -3.59 -23.66 1.56
N HIS A 81 -2.78 -22.74 2.08
CA HIS A 81 -2.03 -21.76 1.31
C HIS A 81 -1.12 -22.44 0.27
N ASN A 82 -0.30 -23.42 0.68
CA ASN A 82 0.63 -24.13 -0.20
C ASN A 82 -0.10 -24.93 -1.30
N MET A 83 -1.30 -25.45 -1.04
CA MET A 83 -2.12 -26.13 -2.06
C MET A 83 -2.54 -25.18 -3.19
N VAL A 84 -2.69 -23.88 -2.95
CA VAL A 84 -2.98 -22.90 -4.02
C VAL A 84 -1.72 -22.57 -4.82
N HIS A 85 -0.55 -22.48 -4.17
CA HIS A 85 0.73 -22.33 -4.86
C HIS A 85 0.96 -23.46 -5.88
N ALA A 86 0.76 -24.70 -5.45
CA ALA A 86 0.79 -25.87 -6.33
C ALA A 86 -0.32 -25.85 -7.40
N PHE A 87 -1.53 -25.39 -7.06
CA PHE A 87 -2.65 -25.27 -8.00
C PHE A 87 -2.39 -24.29 -9.15
N VAL A 88 -1.73 -23.16 -8.89
CA VAL A 88 -1.40 -22.19 -9.95
C VAL A 88 -0.22 -22.68 -10.80
N GLY A 89 0.74 -23.37 -10.17
CA GLY A 89 1.89 -23.95 -10.86
C GLY A 89 2.88 -22.90 -11.38
N GLY A 90 3.85 -23.34 -12.18
CA GLY A 90 4.86 -22.43 -12.75
C GLY A 90 5.64 -21.69 -11.66
N GLN A 91 5.81 -20.37 -11.80
CA GLN A 91 6.50 -19.56 -10.79
C GLN A 91 5.88 -19.67 -9.39
N MET A 92 4.55 -19.86 -9.28
CA MET A 92 3.86 -19.96 -7.99
C MET A 92 4.24 -21.21 -7.18
N ASN A 93 4.74 -22.28 -7.81
CA ASN A 93 5.10 -23.53 -7.13
C ASN A 93 6.56 -23.58 -6.61
N ASP A 94 7.28 -22.46 -6.59
CA ASP A 94 8.65 -22.35 -6.05
C ASP A 94 8.74 -21.14 -5.10
N PHE A 95 9.18 -21.37 -3.86
CA PHE A 95 9.31 -20.37 -2.80
C PHE A 95 10.17 -19.15 -3.21
N ASN A 96 11.13 -19.32 -4.12
CA ASN A 96 12.04 -18.27 -4.59
C ASN A 96 11.47 -17.46 -5.76
N THR A 97 10.40 -17.93 -6.40
CA THR A 97 9.82 -17.29 -7.59
C THR A 97 8.35 -16.96 -7.52
N SER A 98 7.63 -17.44 -6.51
CA SER A 98 6.18 -17.27 -6.38
C SER A 98 5.76 -15.79 -6.37
N SER A 99 6.47 -14.94 -5.62
CA SER A 99 6.26 -13.49 -5.57
C SER A 99 6.48 -12.75 -6.91
N GLN A 100 7.01 -13.42 -7.93
CA GLN A 100 7.21 -12.88 -9.27
C GLN A 100 5.98 -13.07 -10.18
N ASP A 101 4.98 -13.86 -9.75
CA ASP A 101 3.62 -13.88 -10.32
C ASP A 101 2.72 -12.89 -9.57
N PRO A 102 2.11 -11.90 -10.23
CA PRO A 102 1.18 -10.97 -9.60
C PRO A 102 0.00 -11.60 -8.85
N PHE A 103 -0.37 -12.86 -9.17
CA PHE A 103 -1.41 -13.59 -8.42
C PHE A 103 -1.02 -13.87 -6.96
N PHE A 104 0.28 -13.96 -6.67
CA PHE A 104 0.83 -14.14 -5.31
C PHE A 104 0.22 -13.17 -4.30
N TRP A 105 0.20 -11.88 -4.63
CA TRP A 105 -0.22 -10.82 -3.73
C TRP A 105 -1.72 -10.89 -3.39
N ILE A 106 -2.56 -11.29 -4.35
CA ILE A 106 -4.00 -11.47 -4.12
C ILE A 106 -4.29 -12.75 -3.34
N HIS A 107 -3.52 -13.82 -3.57
CA HIS A 107 -3.59 -15.04 -2.75
C HIS A 107 -3.20 -14.76 -1.30
N HIS A 108 -2.07 -14.09 -1.05
CA HIS A 108 -1.65 -13.71 0.29
C HIS A 108 -2.63 -12.75 0.99
N ALA A 109 -3.20 -11.77 0.27
CA ALA A 109 -4.25 -10.92 0.81
C ALA A 109 -5.52 -11.70 1.20
N PHE A 110 -5.84 -12.78 0.49
CA PHE A 110 -6.96 -13.66 0.86
C PHE A 110 -6.65 -14.49 2.12
N ILE A 111 -5.44 -15.02 2.25
CA ILE A 111 -5.00 -15.72 3.48
C ILE A 111 -5.02 -14.77 4.68
N ASP A 112 -4.51 -13.56 4.52
CA ASP A 112 -4.50 -12.54 5.57
C ASP A 112 -5.92 -12.03 5.93
N ALA A 113 -6.85 -12.02 4.98
CA ALA A 113 -8.27 -11.78 5.29
C ALA A 113 -8.87 -12.89 6.18
N VAL A 114 -8.54 -14.16 5.93
CA VAL A 114 -8.96 -15.27 6.81
C VAL A 114 -8.29 -15.17 8.19
N TRP A 115 -7.00 -14.83 8.23
CA TRP A 115 -6.24 -14.57 9.46
C TRP A 115 -6.85 -13.46 10.31
N THR A 116 -7.18 -12.33 9.68
CA THR A 116 -7.83 -11.17 10.31
C THR A 116 -9.17 -11.54 10.93
N VAL A 117 -9.98 -12.36 10.24
CA VAL A 117 -11.25 -12.87 10.78
C VAL A 117 -11.02 -13.79 11.99
N PHE A 118 -9.98 -14.63 11.98
CA PHE A 118 -9.62 -15.49 13.11
C PHE A 118 -9.15 -14.67 14.33
N CYS A 119 -8.27 -13.69 14.12
CA CYS A 119 -7.83 -12.76 15.17
C CYS A 119 -9.03 -12.02 15.79
N ARG A 120 -9.97 -11.55 14.97
CA ARG A 120 -11.23 -10.95 15.45
C ARG A 120 -12.08 -11.93 16.28
N GLN A 121 -12.11 -13.22 15.94
CA GLN A 121 -12.79 -14.25 16.75
C GLN A 121 -12.10 -14.52 18.10
N LEU A 122 -10.77 -14.34 18.21
CA LEU A 122 -10.04 -14.37 19.49
C LEU A 122 -10.39 -13.15 20.35
N ARG A 123 -10.36 -11.94 19.76
CA ARG A 123 -10.76 -10.68 20.41
C ARG A 123 -12.18 -10.75 20.98
N HIS A 124 -13.14 -11.29 20.22
CA HIS A 124 -14.52 -11.52 20.70
C HIS A 124 -14.65 -12.51 21.89
N ARG A 125 -13.58 -13.23 22.22
CA ARG A 125 -13.49 -14.14 23.38
C ARG A 125 -12.56 -13.60 24.47
N ASN A 126 -12.19 -12.32 24.40
CA ASN A 126 -11.24 -11.64 25.29
C ASN A 126 -9.84 -12.30 25.33
N ILE A 127 -9.39 -12.85 24.20
CA ILE A 127 -8.02 -13.37 24.02
C ILE A 127 -7.26 -12.41 23.10
N ASP A 128 -6.04 -12.01 23.47
CA ASP A 128 -5.12 -11.35 22.55
C ASP A 128 -4.47 -12.41 21.65
N PRO A 129 -4.56 -12.31 20.31
CA PRO A 129 -3.72 -13.07 19.39
C PRO A 129 -2.23 -13.09 19.77
N GLN A 130 -1.68 -12.00 20.30
CA GLN A 130 -0.27 -11.92 20.73
C GLN A 130 0.02 -12.81 21.94
N ASP A 131 -0.93 -12.97 22.87
CA ASP A 131 -0.84 -13.92 24.00
C ASP A 131 -1.05 -15.38 23.54
N ASP A 132 -1.75 -15.56 22.42
CA ASP A 132 -2.03 -16.85 21.77
C ASP A 132 -0.96 -17.22 20.70
N TYR A 133 0.19 -16.53 20.68
CA TYR A 133 1.27 -16.73 19.70
C TYR A 133 1.92 -18.12 19.86
N VAL A 134 2.05 -18.85 18.75
CA VAL A 134 2.62 -20.21 18.75
C VAL A 134 4.14 -20.17 18.73
N ILE A 135 4.76 -20.47 19.87
CA ILE A 135 6.22 -20.55 19.99
C ILE A 135 6.72 -21.87 19.38
N VAL A 136 7.51 -21.77 18.31
CA VAL A 136 8.14 -22.91 17.64
C VAL A 136 9.67 -22.92 17.82
N ASP A 137 10.32 -24.06 17.57
CA ASP A 137 11.77 -24.23 17.78
C ASP A 137 12.63 -23.38 16.83
N ASN A 138 12.15 -23.12 15.61
CA ASN A 138 12.86 -22.27 14.68
C ASN A 138 12.93 -20.82 15.20
N LYS A 139 14.14 -20.37 15.53
CA LYS A 139 14.43 -19.01 16.05
C LYS A 139 13.92 -17.90 15.12
N MET A 140 13.82 -18.15 13.82
CA MET A 140 13.28 -17.23 12.82
C MET A 140 11.77 -16.96 12.98
N HIS A 141 11.05 -17.77 13.77
CA HIS A 141 9.62 -17.64 14.08
C HIS A 141 9.38 -17.38 15.58
N ARG A 142 10.38 -16.88 16.32
CA ARG A 142 10.17 -16.44 17.71
C ARG A 142 9.46 -15.08 17.72
N PRO A 143 8.56 -14.80 18.68
CA PRO A 143 7.76 -13.57 18.71
C PRO A 143 8.64 -12.30 18.67
N GLU A 144 9.70 -12.27 19.48
CA GLU A 144 10.63 -11.13 19.61
C GLU A 144 11.58 -10.90 18.44
N ARG A 145 11.58 -11.80 17.43
CA ARG A 145 12.50 -11.71 16.29
C ARG A 145 11.99 -10.69 15.27
N TYR A 146 12.87 -9.78 14.86
CA TYR A 146 12.61 -8.80 13.79
C TYR A 146 12.40 -9.47 12.43
N MET A 147 11.31 -9.15 11.74
CA MET A 147 11.03 -9.62 10.39
C MET A 147 12.04 -9.02 9.41
N ASP A 148 12.68 -9.87 8.59
CA ASP A 148 13.68 -9.42 7.61
C ASP A 148 13.03 -8.43 6.63
N HIS A 149 13.73 -7.34 6.34
CA HIS A 149 13.29 -6.26 5.44
C HIS A 149 12.00 -5.53 5.85
N LEU A 150 11.40 -5.83 7.01
CA LEU A 150 10.22 -5.15 7.56
C LEU A 150 10.53 -4.43 8.89
N PHE A 151 11.80 -4.01 9.09
CA PHE A 151 12.24 -3.28 10.28
C PHE A 151 11.39 -1.99 10.48
N PRO A 152 10.89 -1.70 11.71
CA PRO A 152 11.26 -2.29 13.01
C PRO A 152 10.39 -3.48 13.46
N MET A 153 9.53 -4.01 12.60
CA MET A 153 8.50 -4.97 13.01
C MET A 153 9.09 -6.31 13.45
N LYS A 154 8.57 -6.86 14.54
CA LYS A 154 8.80 -8.21 15.05
C LYS A 154 7.73 -9.16 14.55
N ASN A 155 7.99 -10.46 14.64
CA ASN A 155 7.00 -11.49 14.30
C ASN A 155 5.71 -11.38 15.14
N ILE A 156 5.79 -10.98 16.41
CA ILE A 156 4.62 -10.76 17.28
C ILE A 156 3.74 -9.60 16.82
N ASP A 157 4.32 -8.57 16.19
CA ASP A 157 3.57 -7.41 15.70
C ASP A 157 2.58 -7.81 14.58
N GLY A 158 2.84 -8.91 13.86
CA GLY A 158 1.91 -9.50 12.87
C GLY A 158 0.66 -10.15 13.47
N TYR A 159 0.60 -10.29 14.80
CA TYR A 159 -0.58 -10.70 15.56
C TYR A 159 -1.27 -9.49 16.22
N SER A 160 -0.66 -8.30 16.16
CA SER A 160 -1.26 -7.07 16.70
C SER A 160 -2.34 -6.52 15.79
N ASP A 161 -3.27 -5.74 16.36
CA ASP A 161 -4.31 -5.06 15.58
C ASP A 161 -3.76 -3.86 14.77
N TYR A 162 -2.45 -3.57 14.82
CA TYR A 162 -1.85 -2.40 14.17
C TYR A 162 -2.13 -2.36 12.67
N PHE A 163 -1.92 -3.47 11.97
CA PHE A 163 -2.09 -3.57 10.53
C PHE A 163 -3.56 -3.40 10.10
N ALA A 164 -4.47 -4.13 10.76
CA ALA A 164 -5.91 -4.12 10.47
C ALA A 164 -6.64 -2.83 10.92
N ASN A 165 -6.06 -2.05 11.84
CA ASN A 165 -6.62 -0.77 12.28
C ASN A 165 -6.02 0.45 11.56
N ASN A 166 -4.77 0.38 11.08
CA ASN A 166 -4.04 1.58 10.60
C ASN A 166 -3.52 1.49 9.16
N ILE A 167 -3.43 0.29 8.56
CA ILE A 167 -2.83 0.11 7.22
C ILE A 167 -3.84 -0.38 6.19
N TYR A 168 -4.66 -1.37 6.54
CA TYR A 168 -5.67 -1.92 5.62
C TYR A 168 -6.92 -2.39 6.36
N SER A 169 -8.01 -2.54 5.61
CA SER A 169 -9.25 -3.15 6.07
C SER A 169 -9.82 -4.06 4.98
N TYR A 170 -10.23 -5.27 5.32
CA TYR A 170 -10.93 -6.15 4.37
C TYR A 170 -12.42 -5.88 4.33
N GLY A 171 -12.98 -5.92 3.12
CA GLY A 171 -14.42 -6.01 2.92
C GLY A 171 -14.97 -7.38 3.32
N ASP A 172 -16.28 -7.44 3.54
CA ASP A 172 -17.00 -8.68 3.88
C ASP A 172 -16.88 -9.73 2.77
N PHE A 173 -16.66 -11.00 3.12
CA PHE A 173 -16.71 -12.10 2.16
C PHE A 173 -18.09 -12.17 1.48
N ALA A 174 -18.11 -12.45 0.17
CA ALA A 174 -19.32 -12.42 -0.64
C ALA A 174 -20.39 -13.43 -0.16
N LYS A 175 -21.59 -12.92 0.15
CA LYS A 175 -22.75 -13.68 0.64
C LYS A 175 -23.90 -13.64 -0.39
N CYS A 176 -24.65 -14.73 -0.48
CA CYS A 176 -25.90 -14.77 -1.24
C CYS A 176 -26.96 -13.84 -0.62
N PRO A 177 -27.93 -13.32 -1.41
CA PRO A 177 -28.10 -13.52 -2.85
C PRO A 177 -27.33 -12.52 -3.73
N THR A 178 -26.78 -11.45 -3.15
CA THR A 178 -26.17 -10.34 -3.92
C THR A 178 -24.79 -10.70 -4.47
N CYS A 179 -23.98 -11.46 -3.74
CA CYS A 179 -22.59 -11.76 -4.08
C CYS A 179 -21.76 -10.52 -4.41
N LEU A 180 -21.87 -9.49 -3.55
CA LEU A 180 -21.28 -8.15 -3.71
C LEU A 180 -21.67 -7.46 -5.03
N ASN A 181 -22.77 -7.90 -5.66
CA ASN A 181 -23.19 -7.49 -6.99
C ASN A 181 -22.07 -7.61 -8.05
N SER A 182 -21.11 -8.53 -7.87
CA SER A 182 -20.03 -8.72 -8.83
C SER A 182 -20.55 -9.39 -10.12
N PRO A 183 -20.19 -8.91 -11.33
CA PRO A 183 -20.58 -9.56 -12.58
C PRO A 183 -19.89 -10.92 -12.79
N TYR A 184 -18.84 -11.21 -12.00
CA TYR A 184 -18.02 -12.43 -12.04
C TYR A 184 -18.37 -13.45 -10.94
N LEU A 185 -19.31 -13.13 -10.05
CA LEU A 185 -19.81 -14.02 -9.00
C LEU A 185 -21.30 -14.33 -9.23
N LYS A 186 -21.69 -15.57 -8.95
CA LYS A 186 -23.10 -15.99 -8.90
C LYS A 186 -23.40 -16.64 -7.55
N CYS A 187 -24.64 -16.49 -7.08
CA CYS A 187 -25.13 -17.26 -5.96
C CYS A 187 -25.46 -18.68 -6.43
N ASP A 188 -24.81 -19.68 -5.85
CA ASP A 188 -25.29 -21.06 -5.87
C ASP A 188 -26.32 -21.22 -4.75
N TYR A 189 -27.61 -21.11 -5.12
CA TYR A 189 -28.72 -21.22 -4.19
C TYR A 189 -28.84 -22.61 -3.52
N ALA A 190 -28.33 -23.67 -4.15
CA ALA A 190 -28.40 -25.02 -3.57
C ALA A 190 -27.46 -25.18 -2.37
N SER A 191 -26.31 -24.49 -2.38
CA SER A 191 -25.36 -24.48 -1.25
C SER A 191 -25.33 -23.18 -0.44
N ASN A 192 -26.14 -22.19 -0.84
CA ASN A 192 -26.22 -20.82 -0.34
C ASN A 192 -24.85 -20.11 -0.29
N LYS A 193 -24.06 -20.23 -1.36
CA LYS A 193 -22.68 -19.70 -1.45
C LYS A 193 -22.47 -18.90 -2.73
N CYS A 194 -21.69 -17.83 -2.62
CA CYS A 194 -21.17 -17.15 -3.80
C CYS A 194 -20.02 -17.95 -4.41
N VAL A 195 -20.07 -18.16 -5.73
CA VAL A 195 -19.04 -18.85 -6.49
C VAL A 195 -18.64 -18.02 -7.70
N GLY A 196 -17.36 -18.05 -8.05
CA GLY A 196 -16.89 -17.51 -9.32
C GLY A 196 -17.54 -18.23 -10.50
N ILE A 197 -17.79 -17.48 -11.57
CA ILE A 197 -18.24 -18.00 -12.86
C ILE A 197 -17.05 -18.58 -13.66
N GLU A 198 -17.33 -19.52 -14.55
CA GLU A 198 -16.36 -20.07 -15.52
C GLU A 198 -16.34 -19.25 -16.82
N LEU A 199 -15.27 -19.34 -17.61
CA LEU A 199 -15.04 -18.53 -18.83
C LEU A 199 -16.23 -18.46 -19.82
N HIS A 200 -17.04 -19.51 -19.93
CA HIS A 200 -18.16 -19.59 -20.87
C HIS A 200 -19.51 -19.26 -20.23
N GLU A 201 -19.56 -18.95 -18.95
CA GLU A 201 -20.80 -18.62 -18.25
C GLU A 201 -21.15 -17.13 -18.45
N PRO A 202 -22.43 -16.79 -18.64
CA PRO A 202 -22.84 -15.41 -18.84
C PRO A 202 -22.54 -14.60 -17.56
N ARG A 203 -21.87 -13.46 -17.74
CA ARG A 203 -21.69 -12.47 -16.68
C ARG A 203 -23.05 -11.97 -16.22
N ARG A 204 -23.22 -11.76 -14.91
CA ARG A 204 -24.45 -11.17 -14.38
C ARG A 204 -24.59 -9.74 -14.94
N ARG A 205 -25.78 -9.37 -15.46
CA ARG A 205 -26.12 -7.96 -15.67
C ARG A 205 -26.20 -7.29 -14.31
N VAL A 206 -25.22 -6.45 -14.02
CA VAL A 206 -25.18 -5.63 -12.81
C VAL A 206 -25.65 -4.24 -13.21
N GLU A 207 -26.95 -3.99 -13.06
CA GLU A 207 -27.50 -2.63 -13.12
C GLU A 207 -27.19 -1.95 -11.78
N THR A 208 -25.93 -1.61 -11.57
CA THR A 208 -25.50 -0.67 -10.54
C THR A 208 -25.73 0.74 -11.06
N PRO A 209 -26.52 1.58 -10.37
CA PRO A 209 -26.28 3.01 -10.39
C PRO A 209 -24.80 3.24 -10.04
N PRO A 210 -24.15 4.31 -10.53
CA PRO A 210 -22.80 4.64 -10.11
C PRO A 210 -22.81 5.12 -8.65
N GLU A 211 -22.92 4.18 -7.71
CA GLU A 211 -22.32 4.37 -6.40
C GLU A 211 -20.85 4.69 -6.67
N ARG A 212 -20.46 5.92 -6.34
CA ARG A 212 -19.05 6.25 -6.18
C ARG A 212 -18.47 5.15 -5.30
N ILE A 213 -17.51 4.41 -5.83
CA ILE A 213 -16.62 3.61 -5.01
C ILE A 213 -16.11 4.61 -3.97
N LYS A 214 -16.58 4.50 -2.73
CA LYS A 214 -15.87 5.07 -1.59
C LYS A 214 -14.63 4.21 -1.49
N THR A 215 -13.65 4.57 -2.31
CA THR A 215 -12.27 4.30 -2.00
C THR A 215 -12.11 4.82 -0.58
N ASN A 216 -11.87 3.90 0.35
CA ASN A 216 -11.04 4.22 1.50
C ASN A 216 -9.64 4.50 0.93
N HIS A 217 -9.52 5.65 0.26
CA HIS A 217 -8.33 6.44 0.41
C HIS A 217 -8.17 6.55 1.92
N LEU A 218 -7.13 5.92 2.47
CA LEU A 218 -6.30 6.56 3.47
C LEU A 218 -6.37 8.05 3.18
N SER A 219 -6.92 8.84 4.11
CA SER A 219 -7.28 10.23 3.90
C SER A 219 -6.16 10.86 3.08
N THR A 220 -6.43 11.27 1.82
CA THR A 220 -5.50 12.17 1.14
C THR A 220 -5.24 13.27 2.15
N PRO A 221 -3.98 13.48 2.61
CA PRO A 221 -3.70 14.42 3.69
C PRO A 221 -4.46 15.69 3.38
N GLN A 222 -5.28 16.14 4.33
CA GLN A 222 -6.31 17.14 4.06
C GLN A 222 -5.60 18.49 3.87
N ASN A 223 -5.08 18.66 2.66
CA ASN A 223 -4.23 19.75 2.25
C ASN A 223 -5.16 20.93 1.94
N ASP A 224 -5.50 21.69 2.96
CA ASP A 224 -6.07 23.02 2.79
C ASP A 224 -4.92 23.95 2.33
N PHE A 225 -4.84 24.17 1.03
CA PHE A 225 -3.79 25.00 0.45
C PHE A 225 -4.11 26.47 0.65
N THR A 226 -3.19 27.24 1.23
CA THR A 226 -3.27 28.71 1.26
C THR A 226 -2.09 29.29 0.49
N VAL A 227 -2.35 29.81 -0.70
CA VAL A 227 -1.36 30.61 -1.45
C VAL A 227 -1.26 31.97 -0.80
N LEU A 228 -0.26 32.13 0.09
CA LEU A 228 -0.08 33.35 0.89
C LEU A 228 0.28 34.59 0.06
N ALA A 229 0.75 34.43 -1.19
CA ALA A 229 0.87 35.50 -2.18
C ALA A 229 1.01 34.98 -3.63
N GLY A 230 0.18 35.49 -4.55
CA GLY A 230 0.32 35.32 -6.01
C GLY A 230 -0.87 34.63 -6.68
N ASP A 231 -1.21 35.08 -7.90
CA ASP A 231 -2.29 34.49 -8.73
C ASP A 231 -1.95 33.04 -9.12
N ASP A 232 -2.87 32.09 -8.86
CA ASP A 232 -2.66 30.63 -8.97
C ASP A 232 -2.21 30.15 -10.37
N LYS A 233 -2.42 30.99 -11.38
CA LYS A 233 -2.29 30.68 -12.82
C LYS A 233 -0.86 30.55 -13.35
N ASN A 234 0.17 30.76 -12.53
CA ASN A 234 1.57 30.82 -12.97
C ASN A 234 2.53 29.93 -12.15
N TRP A 235 2.02 28.86 -11.53
CA TRP A 235 2.82 27.93 -10.72
C TRP A 235 2.90 26.54 -11.35
N VAL A 236 4.08 25.93 -11.26
CA VAL A 236 4.34 24.53 -11.59
C VAL A 236 4.72 23.76 -10.33
N TYR A 237 4.29 22.50 -10.25
CA TYR A 237 4.31 21.71 -9.02
C TYR A 237 5.34 20.59 -9.11
N ILE A 238 6.26 20.56 -8.14
CA ILE A 238 7.39 19.63 -8.10
C ILE A 238 7.22 18.66 -6.93
N PRO A 239 7.35 17.33 -7.13
CA PRO A 239 7.35 16.37 -6.02
C PRO A 239 8.66 16.42 -5.22
N VAL A 240 8.54 16.48 -3.90
CA VAL A 240 9.64 16.31 -2.95
C VAL A 240 9.34 15.18 -1.96
N LYS A 241 10.36 14.43 -1.55
CA LYS A 241 10.27 13.39 -0.51
C LYS A 241 10.66 13.97 0.85
N ILE A 242 9.90 13.67 1.89
CA ILE A 242 10.17 14.15 3.26
C ILE A 242 10.17 12.95 4.20
N ILE A 243 11.26 12.75 4.92
CA ILE A 243 11.53 11.60 5.77
C ILE A 243 11.49 12.10 7.22
N VAL A 244 10.71 11.47 8.09
CA VAL A 244 10.46 11.94 9.47
C VAL A 244 10.98 10.91 10.46
N ARG A 245 12.13 11.19 11.08
CA ARG A 245 12.87 10.21 11.89
C ARG A 245 12.18 9.85 13.22
N ASN A 246 11.47 10.81 13.83
CA ASN A 246 10.95 10.71 15.21
C ASN A 246 9.49 10.24 15.38
N ALA A 247 8.78 9.89 14.30
CA ALA A 247 7.37 9.47 14.39
C ALA A 247 7.19 8.20 15.26
N LEU A 248 8.14 7.27 15.18
CA LEU A 248 8.11 5.98 15.88
C LEU A 248 8.40 6.13 17.39
N GLU A 249 9.43 6.87 17.79
CA GLU A 249 9.85 6.97 19.20
C GLU A 249 8.81 7.69 20.08
N LYS A 250 8.10 8.68 19.53
CA LYS A 250 7.10 9.45 20.27
C LYS A 250 5.81 8.66 20.52
N SER A 251 5.45 7.75 19.63
CA SER A 251 4.23 6.92 19.76
C SER A 251 4.38 5.83 20.84
N ILE A 252 5.57 5.24 20.97
CA ILE A 252 5.82 4.10 21.87
C ILE A 252 6.03 4.51 23.34
N LYS A 253 6.50 5.74 23.62
CA LYS A 253 7.02 6.12 24.95
C LYS A 253 6.10 6.93 25.87
N LYS A 254 4.93 7.42 25.45
CA LYS A 254 4.10 8.31 26.28
C LYS A 254 2.61 7.99 26.24
N ASN A 255 2.13 7.25 27.24
CA ASN A 255 0.71 7.08 27.60
C ASN A 255 0.03 8.38 28.13
N VAL A 256 0.52 9.56 27.73
CA VAL A 256 -0.13 10.87 27.93
C VAL A 256 0.25 11.75 26.74
N ILE A 257 -0.74 12.18 25.96
CA ILE A 257 -0.60 13.29 25.01
C ILE A 257 -0.85 14.57 25.81
N GLY A 258 0.10 15.51 25.84
CA GLY A 258 0.01 16.73 26.63
C GLY A 258 0.22 18.01 25.82
N GLY A 259 -0.39 19.12 26.28
CA GLY A 259 -0.17 20.49 25.78
C GLY A 259 -1.47 21.29 25.64
N CYS A 260 -1.47 22.56 26.11
CA CYS A 260 -2.65 23.43 26.23
C CYS A 260 -2.69 24.60 25.21
N GLU A 261 -3.72 25.45 25.36
CA GLU A 261 -3.95 26.79 24.76
C GLU A 261 -2.72 27.73 24.89
N TYR A 262 -2.56 28.87 24.21
CA TYR A 262 -3.48 29.86 23.60
C TYR A 262 -2.70 30.57 22.44
N LEU A 263 -3.17 31.49 21.59
CA LEU A 263 -4.36 32.35 21.40
C LEU A 263 -4.32 32.83 19.90
N GLY A 264 -5.33 33.55 19.37
CA GLY A 264 -5.04 34.56 18.33
C GLY A 264 -5.55 34.43 16.87
N ALA A 265 -6.69 33.78 16.64
CA ALA A 265 -7.68 34.18 15.62
C ALA A 265 -7.31 34.20 14.12
N GLY A 266 -7.38 33.02 13.48
CA GLY A 266 -7.68 32.88 12.04
C GLY A 266 -6.60 32.12 11.27
N TYR A 267 -7.01 31.09 10.51
CA TYR A 267 -6.17 30.05 9.87
C TYR A 267 -5.74 28.84 10.75
N ASP A 268 -6.21 28.73 12.00
CA ASP A 268 -5.65 27.79 13.00
C ASP A 268 -5.91 26.28 12.82
N ASN A 269 -6.83 25.85 11.95
CA ASN A 269 -7.21 24.42 11.82
C ASN A 269 -6.18 23.53 11.09
N LEU A 270 -5.13 24.11 10.48
CA LEU A 270 -4.10 23.35 9.76
C LEU A 270 -2.77 23.25 10.49
N CYS A 271 -2.28 24.36 11.04
CA CYS A 271 -1.07 24.36 11.84
C CYS A 271 -1.17 23.35 13.00
N SER A 272 -2.35 23.27 13.63
CA SER A 272 -2.71 22.32 14.70
C SER A 272 -2.56 20.84 14.33
N LYS A 273 -2.49 20.50 13.03
CA LYS A 273 -2.23 19.13 12.56
C LYS A 273 -0.87 18.94 11.89
N SER A 274 -0.15 19.99 11.50
CA SER A 274 1.03 19.84 10.63
C SER A 274 2.26 19.17 11.30
N VAL A 275 3.01 18.36 10.52
CA VAL A 275 4.26 17.68 10.95
C VAL A 275 5.50 18.28 10.30
N ALA A 276 5.36 18.78 9.07
CA ALA A 276 6.41 19.48 8.35
C ALA A 276 5.82 20.57 7.44
N ILE A 277 6.60 21.60 7.19
CA ILE A 277 6.24 22.74 6.33
C ILE A 277 7.21 22.75 5.15
N VAL A 278 6.68 22.70 3.94
CA VAL A 278 7.46 22.76 2.69
C VAL A 278 7.34 24.16 2.11
N GLN A 279 8.45 24.85 1.94
CA GLN A 279 8.48 26.20 1.39
C GLN A 279 9.39 26.28 0.18
N SER A 280 8.98 26.99 -0.87
CA SER A 280 9.89 27.52 -1.89
C SER A 280 10.01 29.03 -1.78
N ASN A 281 11.20 29.54 -2.11
CA ASN A 281 11.49 30.95 -2.23
C ASN A 281 12.10 31.18 -3.61
N GLY A 282 11.50 32.04 -4.42
CA GLY A 282 12.01 32.35 -5.75
C GLY A 282 13.38 33.04 -5.69
N ILE A 283 14.31 32.57 -6.52
CA ILE A 283 15.63 33.18 -6.73
C ILE A 283 15.60 34.06 -7.98
N THR A 284 15.02 33.58 -9.07
CA THR A 284 14.85 34.33 -10.33
C THR A 284 13.48 35.00 -10.45
N TYR A 285 12.67 34.97 -9.39
CA TYR A 285 11.35 35.62 -9.34
C TYR A 285 11.02 36.02 -7.89
N HIS A 286 10.24 37.10 -7.72
CA HIS A 286 9.63 37.40 -6.44
C HIS A 286 8.38 36.53 -6.23
N GLY A 287 8.35 35.81 -5.11
CA GLY A 287 7.25 34.94 -4.71
C GLY A 287 7.71 33.82 -3.78
N THR A 288 6.83 33.40 -2.88
CA THR A 288 7.04 32.28 -1.97
C THR A 288 5.82 31.36 -2.02
N TYR A 289 6.06 30.06 -2.01
CA TYR A 289 5.01 29.05 -1.92
C TYR A 289 5.18 28.28 -0.61
N ARG A 290 4.08 27.98 0.09
CA ARG A 290 4.08 27.11 1.28
C ARG A 290 3.06 26.00 1.12
N ASN A 291 3.40 24.81 1.62
CA ASN A 291 2.52 23.67 1.75
C ASN A 291 2.73 23.04 3.13
N TYR A 292 1.63 22.67 3.79
CA TYR A 292 1.61 22.14 5.16
C TYR A 292 1.28 20.65 5.12
N ILE A 293 2.18 19.82 5.63
CA ILE A 293 1.99 18.36 5.65
C ILE A 293 1.23 18.02 6.93
N VAL A 294 -0.04 17.67 6.76
CA VAL A 294 -0.99 17.38 7.85
C VAL A 294 -0.80 15.97 8.41
N ASN A 295 -0.73 15.86 9.74
CA ASN A 295 -0.82 14.60 10.48
C ASN A 295 -2.28 14.17 10.62
N ASP A 296 -2.56 12.93 10.26
CA ASP A 296 -3.81 12.25 10.58
C ASP A 296 -3.47 10.87 11.19
N ALA A 297 -2.62 10.89 12.23
CA ALA A 297 -2.12 9.75 13.02
C ALA A 297 -1.43 8.60 12.26
N SER A 298 -1.32 8.67 10.93
CA SER A 298 -0.99 7.55 10.03
C SER A 298 0.17 7.86 9.05
N ILE A 299 0.97 8.89 9.33
CA ILE A 299 2.11 9.26 8.49
C ILE A 299 3.15 8.10 8.46
N PRO A 300 3.53 7.58 7.26
CA PRO A 300 4.62 6.62 7.13
C PRO A 300 5.96 7.24 7.55
N GLN A 301 7.04 6.45 7.62
CA GLN A 301 8.40 6.95 7.89
C GLN A 301 8.86 8.08 6.93
N TRP A 302 8.18 8.23 5.80
CA TRP A 302 8.35 9.30 4.83
C TRP A 302 7.02 9.60 4.11
N VAL A 303 6.90 10.78 3.53
CA VAL A 303 5.76 11.25 2.72
C VAL A 303 6.25 11.97 1.46
N TYR A 304 5.35 12.14 0.49
CA TYR A 304 5.56 13.04 -0.64
C TYR A 304 4.71 14.29 -0.48
N ALA A 305 5.28 15.43 -0.89
CA ALA A 305 4.56 16.69 -0.97
C ALA A 305 4.88 17.40 -2.27
N TYR A 306 3.96 18.26 -2.71
CA TYR A 306 4.15 19.13 -3.87
C TYR A 306 4.55 20.53 -3.43
N VAL A 307 5.60 21.07 -4.05
CA VAL A 307 6.05 22.44 -3.87
C VAL A 307 5.91 23.22 -5.18
N GLY A 308 5.24 24.37 -5.11
CA GLY A 308 5.10 25.28 -6.23
C GLY A 308 6.40 26.03 -6.50
N VAL A 309 6.78 26.11 -7.78
CA VAL A 309 7.80 27.01 -8.32
C VAL A 309 7.15 27.78 -9.47
N LYS A 310 7.51 29.05 -9.71
CA LYS A 310 6.90 29.83 -10.79
C LYS A 310 7.16 29.17 -12.15
N ASP A 311 6.18 29.11 -13.04
CA ASP A 311 6.32 28.52 -14.38
C ASP A 311 7.52 29.17 -15.12
N PRO A 312 8.50 28.39 -15.60
CA PRO A 312 9.64 28.92 -16.36
C PRO A 312 9.26 29.58 -17.70
N GLY A 313 8.06 29.35 -18.24
CA GLY A 313 7.62 29.90 -19.52
C GLY A 313 8.56 29.47 -20.66
N THR A 314 9.31 30.40 -21.24
CA THR A 314 10.34 30.11 -22.26
C THR A 314 11.78 30.02 -21.70
N GLY A 315 11.98 30.39 -20.43
CA GLY A 315 13.30 30.50 -19.80
C GLY A 315 13.55 29.43 -18.73
N SER A 316 14.05 29.89 -17.58
CA SER A 316 14.30 29.06 -16.39
C SER A 316 13.81 29.76 -15.12
N SER A 317 13.23 28.98 -14.21
CA SER A 317 12.75 29.44 -12.90
C SER A 317 13.55 28.74 -11.81
N GLN A 318 14.27 29.49 -10.98
CA GLN A 318 15.05 28.96 -9.87
C GLN A 318 14.41 29.29 -8.53
N ALA A 319 14.43 28.33 -7.62
CA ALA A 319 13.92 28.49 -6.27
C ALA A 319 14.78 27.72 -5.25
N PHE A 320 14.88 28.26 -4.05
CA PHE A 320 15.38 27.55 -2.87
C PHE A 320 14.21 26.88 -2.17
N ILE A 321 14.25 25.54 -2.08
CA ILE A 321 13.25 24.73 -1.38
C ILE A 321 13.82 24.33 -0.01
N SER A 322 13.07 24.66 1.03
CA SER A 322 13.36 24.30 2.42
C SER A 322 12.19 23.53 3.01
N VAL A 323 12.49 22.55 3.85
CA VAL A 323 11.50 21.89 4.71
C VAL A 323 11.88 22.13 6.15
N THR A 324 10.91 22.46 7.00
CA THR A 324 11.07 22.48 8.45
C THR A 324 10.14 21.46 9.09
N ASP A 325 10.49 20.98 10.28
CA ASP A 325 9.57 20.23 11.13
C ASP A 325 8.50 21.17 11.74
N LYS A 326 7.56 20.61 12.51
CA LYS A 326 6.53 21.36 13.23
C LYS A 326 7.06 22.36 14.28
N ASN A 327 8.32 22.23 14.69
CA ASN A 327 8.98 23.14 15.63
C ASN A 327 9.84 24.20 14.89
N HIS A 328 9.69 24.32 13.56
CA HIS A 328 10.48 25.18 12.67
C HIS A 328 11.99 24.84 12.62
N GLN A 329 12.39 23.64 13.03
CA GLN A 329 13.77 23.17 12.85
C GLN A 329 13.99 22.77 11.38
N PRO A 330 15.11 23.18 10.75
CA PRO A 330 15.39 22.86 9.36
C PRO A 330 15.67 21.36 9.17
N CYS A 331 15.11 20.79 8.10
CA CYS A 331 15.38 19.43 7.67
C CYS A 331 16.57 19.40 6.68
N ASP A 332 17.43 18.39 6.77
CA ASP A 332 18.60 18.26 5.90
C ASP A 332 18.18 17.97 4.45
N ALA A 333 18.69 18.76 3.50
CA ALA A 333 18.35 18.64 2.08
C ALA A 333 19.32 17.73 1.31
N PHE A 334 18.76 16.83 0.50
CA PHE A 334 19.51 15.92 -0.34
C PHE A 334 18.98 15.91 -1.78
N CYS A 335 19.89 15.88 -2.76
CA CYS A 335 19.61 15.90 -4.19
C CYS A 335 20.01 14.58 -4.86
N LEU A 336 19.24 14.15 -5.86
CA LEU A 336 19.47 12.88 -6.58
C LEU A 336 20.63 12.99 -7.60
N ASP A 337 21.74 12.31 -7.31
CA ASP A 337 22.82 12.04 -8.27
C ASP A 337 22.42 10.86 -9.16
N LEU A 338 21.93 11.16 -10.37
CA LEU A 338 21.50 10.16 -11.36
C LEU A 338 22.63 9.24 -11.84
N LYS A 339 23.90 9.72 -11.83
CA LYS A 339 25.05 8.92 -12.28
C LYS A 339 25.44 7.90 -11.22
N ALA A 340 25.53 8.33 -9.97
CA ALA A 340 25.83 7.45 -8.83
C ALA A 340 24.61 6.70 -8.28
N LYS A 341 23.40 6.95 -8.81
CA LYS A 341 22.11 6.42 -8.36
C LYS A 341 21.96 6.53 -6.84
N LYS A 342 22.14 7.73 -6.28
CA LYS A 342 21.98 7.98 -4.84
C LYS A 342 21.69 9.44 -4.53
N TYR A 343 21.12 9.69 -3.36
CA TYR A 343 21.00 11.03 -2.81
C TYR A 343 22.34 11.50 -2.22
N ARG A 344 22.63 12.80 -2.33
CA ARG A 344 23.77 13.49 -1.69
C ARG A 344 23.31 14.80 -1.07
N SER A 345 23.92 15.22 0.03
CA SER A 345 23.64 16.53 0.64
C SER A 345 23.80 17.65 -0.41
N CYS A 346 22.87 18.62 -0.41
CA CYS A 346 22.87 19.72 -1.36
C CYS A 346 22.22 20.99 -0.78
N PRO A 347 22.42 22.18 -1.40
CA PRO A 347 21.88 23.45 -0.89
C PRO A 347 20.36 23.66 -1.06
N GLY A 348 19.55 22.65 -1.33
CA GLY A 348 18.10 22.81 -1.51
C GLY A 348 17.65 23.63 -2.74
N VAL A 349 18.54 23.98 -3.66
CA VAL A 349 18.21 24.81 -4.84
C VAL A 349 17.77 23.94 -6.03
N ILE A 350 16.66 24.33 -6.68
CA ILE A 350 16.16 23.73 -7.91
C ILE A 350 16.12 24.76 -9.05
N SER A 351 16.32 24.29 -10.29
CA SER A 351 16.21 25.07 -11.52
C SER A 351 15.28 24.35 -12.49
N VAL A 352 14.13 24.96 -12.78
CA VAL A 352 13.06 24.42 -13.62
C VAL A 352 13.14 25.06 -15.00
N THR A 353 12.91 24.28 -16.07
CA THR A 353 12.94 24.79 -17.46
C THR A 353 11.87 24.09 -18.30
N ASN A 354 11.43 24.71 -19.40
CA ASN A 354 10.42 24.12 -20.29
C ASN A 354 10.96 22.97 -21.19
N LYS A 355 12.19 22.49 -20.97
CA LYS A 355 12.77 21.36 -21.73
C LYS A 355 12.13 20.04 -21.28
N LYS A 356 11.88 19.13 -22.23
CA LYS A 356 11.33 17.79 -21.95
C LYS A 356 12.46 16.79 -21.58
N PRO A 357 12.20 15.81 -20.69
CA PRO A 357 11.02 15.69 -19.83
C PRO A 357 11.01 16.78 -18.74
N ARG A 358 9.85 17.40 -18.51
CA ARG A 358 9.71 18.56 -17.61
C ARG A 358 9.94 18.22 -16.14
N LEU A 359 9.46 17.05 -15.70
CA LEU A 359 9.55 16.56 -14.30
C LEU A 359 8.86 17.48 -13.26
N TYR A 360 7.86 18.23 -13.71
CA TYR A 360 6.91 19.01 -12.92
C TYR A 360 5.53 18.95 -13.59
N TYR A 361 4.49 19.28 -12.82
CA TYR A 361 3.11 19.36 -13.29
C TYR A 361 2.67 20.82 -13.43
N ASN A 362 1.76 21.12 -14.36
CA ASN A 362 1.32 22.48 -14.65
C ASN A 362 0.15 22.90 -13.76
N THR A 363 -0.52 21.94 -13.10
CA THR A 363 -1.47 22.19 -12.03
C THR A 363 -1.26 21.22 -10.88
N LEU A 364 -1.68 21.60 -9.67
CA LEU A 364 -1.65 20.70 -8.51
C LEU A 364 -2.57 19.49 -8.73
N LYS A 365 -3.76 19.72 -9.30
CA LYS A 365 -4.70 18.66 -9.67
C LYS A 365 -4.08 17.64 -10.63
N GLU A 366 -3.32 18.09 -11.64
CA GLU A 366 -2.56 17.20 -12.54
C GLU A 366 -1.52 16.39 -11.76
N ALA A 367 -0.86 16.98 -10.75
CA ALA A 367 0.10 16.30 -9.88
C ALA A 367 -0.56 15.23 -8.98
N GLU A 368 -1.78 15.47 -8.50
CA GLU A 368 -2.58 14.53 -7.71
C GLU A 368 -3.20 13.42 -8.57
N GLU A 369 -3.74 13.74 -9.76
CA GLU A 369 -4.34 12.79 -10.70
C GLU A 369 -3.33 11.85 -11.37
N ASN A 370 -2.08 12.30 -11.60
CA ASN A 370 -0.99 11.42 -12.03
C ASN A 370 -0.43 10.54 -10.89
N GLY A 371 -1.02 10.66 -9.70
CA GLY A 371 -0.66 9.93 -8.49
C GLY A 371 0.58 10.49 -7.80
N TYR A 372 0.64 10.30 -6.49
CA TYR A 372 1.93 10.29 -5.80
C TYR A 372 2.86 9.26 -6.47
N PRO A 373 4.16 9.53 -6.62
CA PRO A 373 5.11 8.60 -7.22
C PRO A 373 5.27 7.32 -6.37
N PHE A 374 4.44 6.33 -6.69
CA PHE A 374 4.43 4.95 -6.23
C PHE A 374 3.97 4.63 -4.79
N ASN A 375 3.67 3.33 -4.68
CA ASN A 375 3.23 2.53 -3.54
C ASN A 375 4.13 2.75 -2.28
N PRO A 376 3.57 2.87 -1.07
CA PRO A 376 4.36 2.90 0.18
C PRO A 376 5.37 1.75 0.34
N LEU A 377 5.13 0.60 -0.30
CA LEU A 377 6.04 -0.56 -0.32
C LEU A 377 7.27 -0.38 -1.23
N GLU A 378 7.27 0.60 -2.14
CA GLU A 378 8.42 0.93 -3.00
C GLU A 378 9.31 2.05 -2.40
N ALA A 379 9.15 2.31 -1.09
CA ALA A 379 9.86 3.28 -0.26
C ALA A 379 11.36 3.46 -0.57
N ASP A 380 12.08 2.35 -0.77
CA ASP A 380 13.54 2.31 -0.95
C ASP A 380 13.98 2.41 -2.42
N THR A 381 13.04 2.50 -3.36
CA THR A 381 13.37 2.67 -4.78
C THR A 381 13.70 4.14 -5.11
N LEU A 382 14.77 4.34 -5.88
CA LEU A 382 15.20 5.66 -6.35
C LEU A 382 14.36 6.07 -7.56
N ASP A 383 13.22 6.73 -7.33
CA ASP A 383 12.42 7.28 -8.42
C ASP A 383 13.17 8.46 -9.11
N PRO A 384 13.51 8.35 -10.41
CA PRO A 384 14.23 9.41 -11.12
C PRO A 384 13.40 10.68 -11.35
N ARG A 385 12.09 10.67 -11.10
CA ARG A 385 11.21 11.85 -11.14
C ARG A 385 11.41 12.74 -9.91
N ILE A 386 11.80 12.17 -8.78
CA ILE A 386 11.96 12.86 -7.50
C ILE A 386 13.42 13.33 -7.40
N LYS A 387 13.64 14.65 -7.48
CA LYS A 387 15.00 15.21 -7.49
C LYS A 387 15.53 15.53 -6.10
N MET A 388 14.65 15.67 -5.12
CA MET A 388 14.97 16.19 -3.80
C MET A 388 14.28 15.40 -2.70
N ALA A 389 15.04 15.11 -1.65
CA ALA A 389 14.58 14.51 -0.41
C ALA A 389 15.03 15.36 0.78
N PHE A 390 14.22 15.42 1.83
CA PHE A 390 14.49 16.15 3.06
C PHE A 390 14.40 15.22 4.26
N LEU A 391 15.36 15.27 5.17
CA LEU A 391 15.37 14.48 6.40
C LEU A 391 15.09 15.38 7.60
N CYS A 392 13.91 15.20 8.20
CA CYS A 392 13.46 15.89 9.39
C CYS A 392 13.70 15.00 10.63
N TYR A 393 14.24 15.59 11.70
CA TYR A 393 14.69 14.87 12.89
C TYR A 393 13.64 14.73 13.97
#